data_AF-A0A5C6PPT7-F1
#
_entry.id   AF-A0A5C6PPT7-F1
#
_cell.length_a   1.000
_cell.length_b   1.000
_cell.length_c   1.000
_cell.angle_alpha   90.00
_cell.angle_beta   90.00
_cell.angle_gamma   90.00
#
_symmetry.space_group_name_H-M   'P 1'
#
loop_
_entity.id
_entity.type
_entity.pdbx_description
1 polymer ?
#
loop_
_entity_poly.entity_id
_entity_poly.type
_entity_poly.pdbx_seq_one_letter_code
_entity_poly.pdbx_strand_id
1 'polypeptide(L)'
;MTYEMYISQEHIGLMEPQPKRWKGPMCVTEDSWVAYPVLSDEESQDIEMIEAFAAPIVDKKETSRLVRELGSIHPLNGLEHLKRVRAVKDKASPHSLEVLLCLVHDAPNTEAPVSIDSLLSSAVSSEGLGQPFVVNVPARAPLTRPQFELVSKQWPTSFHEDKQVTLALKGELFSPEQKARMQSYMMSAVAAAEAGKELGMEAVGAAMVDPSTETVVAVGHDCRADHPLHHAAMVCIDLVARSQGGGCYRFDRYPSCSFTPPDSDVTAQPYICTGYDLYVTREPCLMCAMALVHSRIGRIFYGTGSADGAFGTKYKLHSQKDLNHRFEVYKGVLGRQCEELKK
;
A
#
# COMPACT_ATOMS: atom_id res chain seq x y z
N MET A 1 -37.49 17.55 -47.45
CA MET A 1 -38.49 16.94 -46.54
C MET A 1 -38.24 15.46 -46.63
N THR A 2 -37.74 14.74 -45.63
CA THR A 2 -37.94 14.82 -44.18
C THR A 2 -36.67 14.44 -43.43
N TYR A 3 -36.52 15.03 -42.24
CA TYR A 3 -35.53 14.78 -41.20
C TYR A 3 -35.69 13.36 -40.61
N GLU A 4 -34.58 12.70 -40.24
CA GLU A 4 -34.49 12.00 -38.96
C GLU A 4 -33.03 11.80 -38.52
N MET A 5 -32.80 12.11 -37.25
CA MET A 5 -31.54 12.24 -36.54
C MET A 5 -31.03 10.88 -36.06
N TYR A 6 -29.72 10.63 -36.18
CA TYR A 6 -29.03 9.71 -35.28
C TYR A 6 -27.84 10.42 -34.63
N ILE A 7 -27.93 10.51 -33.31
CA ILE A 7 -27.02 11.18 -32.38
C ILE A 7 -25.75 10.32 -32.25
N SER A 8 -24.59 10.92 -32.50
CA SER A 8 -23.29 10.36 -32.18
C SER A 8 -23.05 10.40 -30.67
N GLN A 9 -22.95 9.24 -30.02
CA GLN A 9 -22.38 9.16 -28.67
C GLN A 9 -20.86 9.26 -28.78
N GLU A 10 -20.32 10.44 -28.48
CA GLU A 10 -18.91 10.58 -28.14
C GLU A 10 -18.69 9.93 -26.76
N HIS A 11 -18.01 8.79 -26.76
CA HIS A 11 -17.49 8.17 -25.56
C HIS A 11 -16.30 9.01 -25.08
N ILE A 12 -16.56 9.94 -24.16
CA ILE A 12 -15.53 10.66 -23.42
C ILE A 12 -14.87 9.61 -22.51
N GLY A 13 -13.76 9.03 -22.99
CA GLY A 13 -12.91 8.15 -22.22
C GLY A 13 -12.33 8.94 -21.04
N LEU A 14 -12.89 8.74 -19.85
CA LEU A 14 -12.25 9.10 -18.60
C LEU A 14 -10.95 8.28 -18.51
N MET A 15 -9.83 8.87 -18.93
CA MET A 15 -8.51 8.33 -18.61
C MET A 15 -8.36 8.39 -17.08
N GLU A 16 -8.39 7.24 -16.43
CA GLU A 16 -7.96 7.12 -15.04
C GLU A 16 -6.54 7.72 -14.92
N PRO A 17 -6.30 8.61 -13.94
CA PRO A 17 -4.98 9.19 -13.74
C PRO A 17 -3.99 8.07 -13.42
N GLN A 18 -2.98 7.91 -14.29
CA GLN A 18 -1.89 6.97 -14.10
C GLN A 18 -1.24 7.21 -12.72
N PRO A 19 -1.26 6.24 -11.80
CA PRO A 19 -0.69 6.43 -10.47
C PRO A 19 0.83 6.62 -10.60
N LYS A 20 1.34 7.74 -10.06
CA LYS A 20 2.78 7.99 -9.98
C LYS A 20 3.42 6.91 -9.12
N ARG A 21 4.07 5.95 -9.77
CA ARG A 21 4.74 4.81 -9.12
C ARG A 21 5.95 5.31 -8.35
N TRP A 22 5.92 5.25 -7.01
CA TRP A 22 7.11 5.47 -6.18
C TRP A 22 8.17 4.42 -6.52
N LYS A 23 9.28 4.87 -7.12
CA LYS A 23 10.51 4.11 -7.30
C LYS A 23 11.38 4.51 -6.12
N GLY A 24 11.67 3.59 -5.20
CA GLY A 24 12.51 3.88 -4.03
C GLY A 24 13.88 4.50 -4.40
N PRO A 25 14.64 5.01 -3.41
CA PRO A 25 15.93 5.62 -3.67
C PRO A 25 16.88 4.62 -4.36
N MET A 26 17.49 5.05 -5.47
CA MET A 26 18.49 4.26 -6.20
C MET A 26 19.87 4.45 -5.56
N CYS A 27 20.23 3.56 -4.63
CA CYS A 27 21.62 3.36 -4.21
C CYS A 27 21.96 1.90 -4.47
N VAL A 28 22.77 1.65 -5.50
CA VAL A 28 23.18 0.31 -5.92
C VAL A 28 24.69 0.22 -5.78
N THR A 29 25.19 -0.39 -4.70
CA THR A 29 26.40 -1.21 -4.84
C THR A 29 25.98 -2.51 -5.52
N GLU A 30 26.83 -3.07 -6.39
CA GLU A 30 26.47 -4.11 -7.38
C GLU A 30 25.76 -5.36 -6.81
N ASP A 31 25.89 -5.63 -5.51
CA ASP A 31 25.32 -6.78 -4.77
C ASP A 31 24.30 -6.40 -3.68
N SER A 32 23.96 -5.12 -3.52
CA SER A 32 23.00 -4.69 -2.49
C SER A 32 21.57 -4.75 -3.00
N TRP A 33 20.71 -5.47 -2.26
CA TRP A 33 19.27 -5.48 -2.47
C TRP A 33 18.54 -4.94 -1.24
N VAL A 34 17.33 -4.41 -1.45
CA VAL A 34 16.48 -3.86 -0.40
C VAL A 34 15.07 -4.41 -0.57
N ALA A 35 14.48 -4.91 0.52
CA ALA A 35 13.08 -5.29 0.57
C ALA A 35 12.23 -4.04 0.82
N TYR A 36 11.50 -3.58 -0.19
CA TYR A 36 10.56 -2.46 -0.05
C TYR A 36 9.14 -2.98 0.18
N PRO A 37 8.36 -2.37 1.08
CA PRO A 37 6.97 -2.74 1.26
C PRO A 37 6.16 -2.40 0.00
N VAL A 38 5.20 -3.24 -0.32
CA VAL A 38 4.21 -2.95 -1.35
C VAL A 38 3.00 -2.31 -0.66
N LEU A 39 2.96 -0.99 -0.70
CA LEU A 39 1.92 -0.19 -0.05
C LEU A 39 0.58 -0.25 -0.79
N SER A 40 -0.51 -0.10 -0.03
CA SER A 40 -1.85 0.10 -0.59
C SER A 40 -1.93 1.36 -1.46
N ASP A 41 -3.02 1.52 -2.22
CA ASP A 41 -3.24 2.75 -2.99
C ASP A 41 -3.38 3.97 -2.08
N GLU A 42 -4.08 3.83 -0.95
CA GLU A 42 -4.26 4.92 0.02
C GLU A 42 -2.92 5.39 0.61
N GLU A 43 -1.96 4.49 0.82
CA GLU A 43 -0.63 4.83 1.35
C GLU A 43 0.35 5.34 0.30
N SER A 44 0.19 4.95 -0.96
CA SER A 44 1.16 5.24 -2.03
C SER A 44 0.76 6.39 -2.95
N GLN A 45 -0.53 6.67 -3.10
CA GLN A 45 -1.01 7.77 -3.94
C GLN A 45 -0.94 9.10 -3.20
N ASP A 46 -0.87 10.18 -3.97
CA ASP A 46 -1.00 11.53 -3.46
C ASP A 46 -2.39 11.69 -2.81
N ILE A 47 -2.47 12.54 -1.79
CA ILE A 47 -3.74 12.83 -1.11
C ILE A 47 -4.50 13.87 -1.93
N GLU A 48 -5.77 13.57 -2.22
CA GLU A 48 -6.67 14.50 -2.86
C GLU A 48 -6.80 15.79 -2.02
N MET A 49 -6.82 16.92 -2.73
CA MET A 49 -6.96 18.24 -2.13
C MET A 49 -8.37 18.74 -2.41
N ILE A 50 -9.05 19.21 -1.37
CA ILE A 50 -10.40 19.77 -1.45
C ILE A 50 -10.40 21.23 -1.00
N GLU A 51 -11.31 22.02 -1.57
CA GLU A 51 -11.45 23.43 -1.27
C GLU A 51 -12.24 23.66 0.02
N ALA A 52 -11.72 24.55 0.86
CA ALA A 52 -12.34 24.98 2.09
C ALA A 52 -12.24 26.50 2.24
N PHE A 53 -13.21 27.10 2.92
CA PHE A 53 -13.12 28.49 3.34
C PHE A 53 -12.28 28.60 4.61
N ALA A 54 -11.33 29.53 4.62
CA ALA A 54 -10.59 29.96 5.79
C ALA A 54 -10.72 31.48 5.95
N ALA A 55 -10.48 31.99 7.15
CA ALA A 55 -10.45 33.43 7.41
C ALA A 55 -9.28 33.80 8.33
N PRO A 56 -8.72 35.01 8.18
CA PRO A 56 -7.82 35.59 9.16
C PRO A 56 -8.47 35.70 10.53
N ILE A 57 -7.72 35.44 11.61
CA ILE A 57 -8.12 35.85 12.95
C ILE A 57 -7.48 37.22 13.22
N VAL A 58 -8.29 38.28 13.17
CA VAL A 58 -7.82 39.67 13.36
C VAL A 58 -7.67 40.03 14.84
N ASP A 59 -8.47 39.42 15.73
CA ASP A 59 -8.28 39.51 17.19
C ASP A 59 -7.96 38.12 17.77
N LYS A 60 -6.72 37.94 18.23
CA LYS A 60 -6.25 36.67 18.79
C LYS A 60 -6.97 36.28 20.08
N LYS A 61 -7.55 37.23 20.82
CA LYS A 61 -8.30 36.94 22.06
C LYS A 61 -9.54 36.10 21.77
N GLU A 62 -10.11 36.24 20.57
CA GLU A 62 -11.30 35.51 20.15
C GLU A 62 -11.01 34.08 19.67
N THR A 63 -9.75 33.67 19.53
CA THR A 63 -9.37 32.35 18.96
C THR A 63 -10.10 31.18 19.63
N SER A 64 -10.11 31.12 20.97
CA SER A 64 -10.75 30.01 21.69
C SER A 64 -12.27 30.01 21.53
N ARG A 65 -12.89 31.21 21.47
CA ARG A 65 -14.33 31.38 21.20
C ARG A 65 -14.66 30.86 19.81
N LEU A 66 -13.94 31.35 18.80
CA LEU A 66 -14.11 31.01 17.39
C LEU A 66 -13.95 29.51 17.15
N VAL A 67 -12.93 28.86 17.71
CA VAL A 67 -12.74 27.41 17.56
C VAL A 67 -13.92 26.62 18.12
N ARG A 68 -14.44 27.02 19.29
CA ARG A 68 -15.59 26.36 19.94
C ARG A 68 -16.88 26.57 19.14
N GLU A 69 -17.16 27.80 18.74
CA GLU A 69 -18.37 28.16 18.01
C GLU A 69 -18.39 27.53 16.61
N LEU A 70 -17.29 27.64 15.86
CA LEU A 70 -17.13 26.96 14.57
C LEU A 70 -17.24 25.44 14.71
N GLY A 71 -16.71 24.87 15.80
CA GLY A 71 -16.87 23.44 16.09
C GLY A 71 -18.34 23.01 16.26
N SER A 72 -19.20 23.91 16.75
CA SER A 72 -20.63 23.64 16.90
C SER A 72 -21.43 23.80 15.61
N ILE A 73 -21.08 24.75 14.75
CA ILE A 73 -21.86 25.06 13.54
C ILE A 73 -21.33 24.36 12.28
N HIS A 74 -20.02 24.17 12.20
CA HIS A 74 -19.31 23.55 11.07
C HIS A 74 -18.28 22.56 11.61
N PRO A 75 -18.72 21.43 12.18
CA PRO A 75 -17.81 20.39 12.64
C PRO A 75 -16.99 19.83 11.47
N LEU A 76 -15.72 19.53 11.70
CA LEU A 76 -14.81 18.94 10.69
C LEU A 76 -15.02 17.42 10.58
N ASN A 77 -16.27 16.98 10.39
CA ASN A 77 -16.59 15.55 10.29
C ASN A 77 -15.87 14.92 9.10
N GLY A 78 -15.11 13.85 9.33
CA GLY A 78 -14.26 13.21 8.32
C GLY A 78 -12.97 13.97 8.00
N LEU A 79 -12.73 15.12 8.65
CA LEU A 79 -11.54 15.96 8.51
C LEU A 79 -10.87 16.25 9.86
N GLU A 80 -11.01 15.33 10.82
CA GLU A 80 -10.48 15.46 12.17
C GLU A 80 -8.94 15.51 12.21
N HIS A 81 -8.28 15.11 11.12
CA HIS A 81 -6.84 15.26 10.94
C HIS A 81 -6.41 16.71 10.69
N LEU A 82 -7.30 17.60 10.27
CA LEU A 82 -6.97 19.00 10.03
C LEU A 82 -6.90 19.78 11.35
N LYS A 83 -5.84 20.58 11.53
CA LYS A 83 -5.83 21.56 12.62
C LYS A 83 -6.70 22.75 12.23
N ARG A 84 -7.73 23.06 13.02
CA ARG A 84 -8.66 24.16 12.72
C ARG A 84 -7.98 25.52 12.62
N VAL A 85 -6.90 25.77 13.36
CA VAL A 85 -6.16 27.04 13.33
C VAL A 85 -4.73 26.79 12.86
N ARG A 86 -4.21 27.68 12.00
CA ARG A 86 -2.80 27.71 11.59
C ARG A 86 -2.14 29.04 11.89
N ALA A 87 -0.84 29.01 12.15
CA ALA A 87 -0.02 30.20 12.20
C ALA A 87 0.43 30.61 10.79
N VAL A 88 0.34 31.89 10.49
CA VAL A 88 0.83 32.45 9.24
C VAL A 88 2.35 32.53 9.31
N LYS A 89 3.03 31.96 8.31
CA LYS A 89 4.51 31.92 8.26
C LYS A 89 5.12 33.24 7.82
N ASP A 90 4.39 34.02 7.02
CA ASP A 90 4.84 35.33 6.57
C ASP A 90 4.74 36.35 7.71
N LYS A 91 5.90 36.87 8.14
CA LYS A 91 5.98 37.87 9.19
C LYS A 91 5.49 39.26 8.75
N ALA A 92 5.36 39.50 7.44
CA ALA A 92 4.81 40.73 6.89
C ALA A 92 3.27 40.70 6.84
N SER A 93 2.64 39.54 7.06
CA SER A 93 1.18 39.41 7.08
C SER A 93 0.55 40.28 8.18
N PRO A 94 -0.57 40.97 7.90
CA PRO A 94 -1.28 41.79 8.88
C PRO A 94 -1.93 40.98 10.02
N HIS A 95 -2.06 39.66 9.85
CA HIS A 95 -2.56 38.73 10.85
C HIS A 95 -1.59 37.55 11.02
N SER A 96 -1.50 37.02 12.24
CA SER A 96 -0.61 35.90 12.55
C SER A 96 -1.30 34.54 12.58
N LEU A 97 -2.64 34.51 12.55
CA LEU A 97 -3.43 33.29 12.65
C LEU A 97 -4.53 33.29 11.60
N GLU A 98 -4.87 32.10 11.13
CA GLU A 98 -5.99 31.84 10.24
C GLU A 98 -6.76 30.62 10.75
N VAL A 99 -8.07 30.63 10.56
CA VAL A 99 -8.97 29.56 11.00
C VAL A 99 -9.74 28.99 9.81
N LEU A 100 -9.89 27.67 9.81
CA LEU A 100 -10.68 26.92 8.85
C LEU A 100 -12.16 26.99 9.24
N LEU A 101 -13.01 27.45 8.32
CA LEU A 101 -14.44 27.67 8.54
C LEU A 101 -15.26 26.42 8.19
N CYS A 102 -15.37 26.10 6.90
CA CYS A 102 -16.16 24.99 6.36
C CYS A 102 -15.64 24.59 4.97
N LEU A 103 -16.14 23.47 4.42
CA LEU A 103 -15.86 23.09 3.04
C LEU A 103 -16.67 23.96 2.07
N VAL A 104 -16.11 24.21 0.89
CA VAL A 104 -16.79 25.07 -0.10
C VAL A 104 -18.13 24.47 -0.53
N HIS A 105 -18.24 23.13 -0.63
CA HIS A 105 -19.49 22.47 -1.00
C HIS A 105 -20.54 22.45 0.12
N ASP A 106 -20.15 22.68 1.37
CA ASP A 106 -21.06 22.81 2.52
C ASP A 106 -21.58 24.24 2.67
N ALA A 107 -20.94 25.21 2.01
CA ALA A 107 -21.34 26.60 2.08
C ALA A 107 -22.68 26.82 1.34
N PRO A 108 -23.58 27.67 1.87
CA PRO A 108 -24.79 28.04 1.15
C PRO A 108 -24.42 28.69 -0.19
N ASN A 109 -25.16 28.34 -1.26
CA ASN A 109 -24.96 28.91 -2.61
C ASN A 109 -24.84 30.44 -2.54
N THR A 110 -23.61 30.94 -2.65
CA THR A 110 -23.30 32.36 -2.47
C THR A 110 -22.60 32.87 -3.72
N GLU A 111 -23.15 33.93 -4.30
CA GLU A 111 -22.49 34.68 -5.37
C GLU A 111 -21.20 35.31 -4.82
N ALA A 112 -20.12 35.27 -5.61
CA ALA A 112 -18.86 35.87 -5.21
C ALA A 112 -18.96 37.42 -5.20
N PRO A 113 -18.39 38.12 -4.19
CA PRO A 113 -17.58 37.62 -3.08
C PRO A 113 -18.41 37.13 -1.89
N VAL A 114 -18.05 35.95 -1.37
CA VAL A 114 -18.70 35.34 -0.20
C VAL A 114 -18.40 36.19 1.05
N SER A 115 -19.45 36.63 1.75
CA SER A 115 -19.31 37.37 3.01
C SER A 115 -19.12 36.42 4.19
N ILE A 116 -18.39 36.86 5.22
CA ILE A 116 -18.18 36.03 6.42
C ILE A 116 -19.51 35.65 7.09
N ASP A 117 -20.47 36.58 7.14
CA ASP A 117 -21.77 36.36 7.77
C ASP A 117 -22.64 35.35 6.99
N SER A 118 -22.37 35.15 5.70
CA SER A 118 -23.04 34.11 4.92
C SER A 118 -22.50 32.70 5.20
N LEU A 119 -21.24 32.60 5.66
CA LEU A 119 -20.60 31.33 6.04
C LEU A 119 -20.87 30.97 7.49
N LEU A 120 -21.24 31.93 8.33
CA LEU A 120 -21.58 31.73 9.72
C LEU A 120 -23.10 31.61 9.87
N SER A 121 -23.56 30.83 10.85
CA SER A 121 -24.96 30.90 11.25
C SER A 121 -25.18 32.13 12.15
N SER A 122 -26.42 32.60 12.28
CA SER A 122 -26.78 33.71 13.16
C SER A 122 -26.43 33.50 14.65
N ALA A 123 -25.99 32.29 15.01
CA ALA A 123 -25.55 31.93 16.35
C ALA A 123 -24.06 32.24 16.63
N VAL A 124 -23.28 32.62 15.60
CA VAL A 124 -21.83 32.87 15.72
C VAL A 124 -21.50 34.29 15.27
N SER A 125 -20.78 35.02 16.12
CA SER A 125 -20.35 36.39 15.81
C SER A 125 -19.15 36.38 14.87
N SER A 126 -19.19 37.18 13.80
CA SER A 126 -18.07 37.41 12.89
C SER A 126 -16.97 38.29 13.48
N GLU A 127 -17.17 38.83 14.68
CA GLU A 127 -16.17 39.62 15.40
C GLU A 127 -14.86 38.83 15.58
N GLY A 128 -13.74 39.47 15.26
CA GLY A 128 -12.42 38.84 15.33
C GLY A 128 -12.04 38.03 14.08
N LEU A 129 -12.91 37.92 13.08
CA LEU A 129 -12.60 37.32 11.77
C LEU A 129 -12.39 38.39 10.69
N GLY A 130 -11.45 38.11 9.77
CA GLY A 130 -11.26 38.88 8.54
C GLY A 130 -12.07 38.33 7.37
N GLN A 131 -11.82 38.88 6.18
CA GLN A 131 -12.46 38.42 4.94
C GLN A 131 -12.11 36.94 4.65
N PRO A 132 -13.11 36.08 4.37
CA PRO A 132 -12.85 34.69 4.01
C PRO A 132 -12.17 34.57 2.66
N PHE A 133 -11.37 33.52 2.51
CA PHE A 133 -10.69 33.13 1.28
C PHE A 133 -10.71 31.61 1.12
N VAL A 134 -10.51 31.13 -0.10
CA VAL A 134 -10.46 29.69 -0.40
C VAL A 134 -9.05 29.17 -0.20
N VAL A 135 -8.94 28.00 0.43
CA VAL A 135 -7.69 27.26 0.62
C VAL A 135 -7.89 25.78 0.31
N ASN A 136 -6.83 25.13 -0.18
CA ASN A 136 -6.81 23.69 -0.39
C ASN A 136 -6.36 22.96 0.87
N VAL A 137 -7.15 21.99 1.32
CA VAL A 137 -6.86 21.13 2.48
C VAL A 137 -6.92 19.66 2.07
N PRO A 138 -6.12 18.78 2.70
CA PRO A 138 -6.12 17.36 2.33
C PRO A 138 -7.43 16.69 2.74
N ALA A 139 -8.05 15.96 1.81
CA ALA A 139 -9.35 15.30 1.98
C ALA A 139 -9.34 14.17 3.01
N ARG A 140 -8.16 13.61 3.32
CA ARG A 140 -7.98 12.54 4.30
C ARG A 140 -6.66 12.68 5.04
N ALA A 141 -6.56 11.99 6.18
CA ALA A 141 -5.35 11.92 6.97
C ALA A 141 -4.19 11.29 6.16
N PRO A 142 -2.96 11.80 6.29
CA PRO A 142 -1.80 11.15 5.73
C PRO A 142 -1.49 9.84 6.45
N LEU A 143 -1.16 8.80 5.67
CA LEU A 143 -0.81 7.48 6.19
C LEU A 143 0.71 7.28 6.22
N THR A 144 1.45 7.98 5.37
CA THR A 144 2.91 7.87 5.30
C THR A 144 3.60 9.21 5.58
N ARG A 145 4.85 9.13 6.05
CA ARG A 145 5.70 10.31 6.29
C ARG A 145 5.85 11.19 5.04
N PRO A 146 6.11 10.65 3.83
CA PRO A 146 6.14 11.45 2.60
C PRO A 146 4.82 12.18 2.32
N GLN A 147 3.68 11.50 2.48
CA GLN A 147 2.36 12.15 2.32
C GLN A 147 2.19 13.31 3.30
N PHE A 148 2.50 13.07 4.59
CA PHE A 148 2.41 14.10 5.63
C PHE A 148 3.26 15.33 5.32
N GLU A 149 4.50 15.13 4.88
CA GLU A 149 5.42 16.22 4.53
C GLU A 149 4.93 17.05 3.34
N LEU A 150 4.24 16.42 2.39
CA LEU A 150 3.63 17.11 1.25
C LEU A 150 2.41 17.92 1.69
N VAL A 151 1.44 17.31 2.37
CA VAL A 151 0.16 17.98 2.69
C VAL A 151 0.28 19.01 3.80
N SER A 152 1.21 18.82 4.75
CA SER A 152 1.47 19.79 5.83
C SER A 152 2.01 21.13 5.34
N LYS A 153 2.47 21.20 4.08
CA LYS A 153 2.84 22.46 3.43
C LYS A 153 1.60 23.29 3.06
N GLN A 154 0.48 22.64 2.77
CA GLN A 154 -0.77 23.30 2.38
C GLN A 154 -1.61 23.71 3.60
N TRP A 155 -1.89 22.76 4.49
CA TRP A 155 -2.59 23.03 5.74
C TRP A 155 -2.04 22.13 6.85
N PRO A 156 -1.89 22.62 8.09
CA PRO A 156 -1.39 21.78 9.18
C PRO A 156 -2.32 20.61 9.46
N THR A 157 -1.74 19.42 9.49
CA THR A 157 -2.44 18.15 9.80
C THR A 157 -1.85 17.48 11.03
N SER A 158 -2.64 16.65 11.71
CA SER A 158 -2.15 15.66 12.65
C SER A 158 -1.64 14.44 11.88
N PHE A 159 -0.56 13.85 12.38
CA PHE A 159 0.00 12.63 11.81
C PHE A 159 0.60 11.80 12.92
N HIS A 160 0.13 10.55 13.01
CA HIS A 160 0.66 9.55 13.90
C HIS A 160 1.46 8.58 13.05
N GLU A 161 2.77 8.59 13.23
CA GLU A 161 3.67 7.83 12.38
C GLU A 161 3.65 6.35 12.72
N ASP A 162 3.40 5.53 11.69
CA ASP A 162 3.76 4.13 11.74
C ASP A 162 5.27 3.97 11.53
N LYS A 163 5.96 3.63 12.62
CA LYS A 163 7.42 3.47 12.62
C LYS A 163 7.88 2.33 11.70
N GLN A 164 7.09 1.25 11.58
CA GLN A 164 7.46 0.13 10.73
C GLN A 164 7.36 0.51 9.26
N VAL A 165 6.27 1.17 8.85
CA VAL A 165 6.12 1.67 7.47
C VAL A 165 7.23 2.67 7.13
N THR A 166 7.58 3.57 8.06
CA THR A 166 8.68 4.53 7.84
C THR A 166 10.03 3.82 7.67
N LEU A 167 10.37 2.85 8.53
CA LEU A 167 11.62 2.09 8.40
C LEU A 167 11.64 1.26 7.10
N ALA A 168 10.50 0.67 6.74
CA ALA A 168 10.34 -0.12 5.52
C ALA A 168 10.54 0.73 4.26
N LEU A 169 9.98 1.94 4.22
CA LEU A 169 10.18 2.90 3.13
C LEU A 169 11.63 3.37 3.00
N LYS A 170 12.37 3.41 4.11
CA LYS A 170 13.82 3.71 4.13
C LYS A 170 14.69 2.49 3.77
N GLY A 171 14.13 1.29 3.69
CA GLY A 171 14.90 0.05 3.48
C GLY A 171 15.65 -0.44 4.72
N GLU A 172 15.26 0.08 5.89
CA GLU A 172 15.89 -0.13 7.20
C GLU A 172 15.09 -1.08 8.09
N LEU A 173 13.98 -1.66 7.59
CA LEU A 173 13.11 -2.55 8.38
C LEU A 173 13.83 -3.84 8.84
N PHE A 174 14.70 -4.39 7.99
CA PHE A 174 15.38 -5.65 8.26
C PHE A 174 16.86 -5.41 8.62
N SER A 175 17.31 -6.03 9.71
CA SER A 175 18.71 -6.00 10.14
C SER A 175 19.62 -6.69 9.11
N PRO A 176 20.94 -6.44 9.14
CA PRO A 176 21.90 -7.16 8.30
C PRO A 176 21.81 -8.69 8.42
N GLU A 177 21.63 -9.20 9.63
CA GLU A 177 21.52 -10.64 9.91
C GLU A 177 20.22 -11.22 9.34
N GLN A 178 19.11 -10.48 9.44
CA GLN A 178 17.84 -10.86 8.83
C GLN A 178 17.96 -10.88 7.31
N LYS A 179 18.59 -9.85 6.71
CA LYS A 179 18.85 -9.80 5.27
C LYS A 179 19.69 -10.99 4.82
N ALA A 180 20.72 -11.39 5.56
CA ALA A 180 21.51 -12.58 5.23
C ALA A 180 20.64 -13.86 5.18
N ARG A 181 19.71 -14.05 6.13
CA ARG A 181 18.77 -15.18 6.11
C ARG A 181 17.80 -15.11 4.95
N MET A 182 17.18 -13.94 4.73
CA MET A 182 16.29 -13.68 3.59
C MET A 182 16.97 -13.98 2.25
N GLN A 183 18.25 -13.63 2.12
CA GLN A 183 19.05 -13.95 0.93
C GLN A 183 19.17 -15.46 0.76
N SER A 184 19.51 -16.21 1.80
CA SER A 184 19.57 -17.68 1.72
C SER A 184 18.23 -18.30 1.30
N TYR A 185 17.11 -17.81 1.85
CA TYR A 185 15.78 -18.30 1.48
C TYR A 185 15.42 -18.00 0.02
N MET A 186 15.69 -16.78 -0.46
CA MET A 186 15.47 -16.42 -1.86
C MET A 186 16.43 -17.19 -2.79
N MET A 187 17.67 -17.45 -2.37
CA MET A 187 18.60 -18.29 -3.14
C MET A 187 18.09 -19.72 -3.31
N SER A 188 17.42 -20.30 -2.30
CA SER A 188 16.73 -21.59 -2.47
C SER A 188 15.65 -21.53 -3.56
N ALA A 189 14.89 -20.44 -3.61
CA ALA A 189 13.90 -20.21 -4.66
C ALA A 189 14.55 -20.01 -6.04
N VAL A 190 15.68 -19.29 -6.13
CA VAL A 190 16.44 -19.11 -7.38
C VAL A 190 16.98 -20.44 -7.89
N ALA A 191 17.62 -21.25 -7.04
CA ALA A 191 18.15 -22.56 -7.43
C ALA A 191 17.04 -23.50 -7.94
N ALA A 192 15.86 -23.47 -7.30
CA ALA A 192 14.70 -24.23 -7.79
C ALA A 192 14.21 -23.73 -9.16
N ALA A 193 14.21 -22.40 -9.37
CA ALA A 193 13.84 -21.80 -10.65
C ALA A 193 14.78 -22.23 -11.79
N GLU A 194 16.09 -22.26 -11.53
CA GLU A 194 17.13 -22.71 -12.47
C GLU A 194 16.94 -24.19 -12.83
N ALA A 195 16.75 -25.05 -11.83
CA ALA A 195 16.47 -26.47 -12.06
C ALA A 195 15.18 -26.69 -12.89
N GLY A 196 14.13 -25.91 -12.61
CA GLY A 196 12.91 -25.92 -13.42
C GLY A 196 13.18 -25.52 -14.88
N LYS A 197 13.98 -24.47 -15.09
CA LYS A 197 14.39 -23.98 -16.42
C LYS A 197 15.15 -25.06 -17.21
N GLU A 198 16.05 -25.79 -16.56
CA GLU A 198 16.79 -26.92 -17.18
C GLU A 198 15.85 -28.05 -17.66
N LEU A 199 14.70 -28.21 -17.00
CA LEU A 199 13.65 -29.15 -17.40
C LEU A 199 12.68 -28.58 -18.45
N GLY A 200 12.95 -27.39 -18.98
CA GLY A 200 12.11 -26.71 -19.98
C GLY A 200 10.87 -26.02 -19.40
N MET A 201 10.82 -25.83 -18.08
CA MET A 201 9.76 -25.06 -17.42
C MET A 201 10.09 -23.57 -17.42
N GLU A 202 9.10 -22.78 -17.04
CA GLU A 202 9.31 -21.37 -16.77
C GLU A 202 10.22 -21.18 -15.54
N ALA A 203 11.20 -20.28 -15.65
CA ALA A 203 12.20 -20.04 -14.61
C ALA A 203 11.62 -19.27 -13.41
N VAL A 204 10.74 -19.94 -12.66
CA VAL A 204 10.13 -19.42 -11.44
C VAL A 204 10.26 -20.47 -10.35
N GLY A 205 10.88 -20.07 -9.25
CA GLY A 205 10.97 -20.85 -8.02
C GLY A 205 10.47 -20.08 -6.82
N ALA A 206 10.11 -20.84 -5.79
CA ALA A 206 9.57 -20.38 -4.52
C ALA A 206 10.10 -21.23 -3.36
N ALA A 207 10.21 -20.61 -2.19
CA ALA A 207 10.56 -21.24 -0.93
C ALA A 207 9.60 -20.76 0.17
N MET A 208 9.00 -21.71 0.89
CA MET A 208 8.17 -21.46 2.06
C MET A 208 9.02 -21.60 3.32
N VAL A 209 8.93 -20.61 4.20
CA VAL A 209 9.72 -20.53 5.44
C VAL A 209 8.79 -20.40 6.63
N ASP A 210 9.07 -21.15 7.69
CA ASP A 210 8.47 -20.94 9.00
C ASP A 210 9.29 -19.88 9.75
N PRO A 211 8.74 -18.66 9.98
CA PRO A 211 9.50 -17.60 10.62
C PRO A 211 9.73 -17.85 12.12
N SER A 212 9.03 -18.80 12.75
CA SER A 212 9.20 -19.12 14.16
C SER A 212 10.43 -20.00 14.41
N THR A 213 10.73 -20.89 13.47
CA THR A 213 11.90 -21.79 13.50
C THR A 213 13.04 -21.31 12.60
N GLU A 214 12.78 -20.32 11.74
CA GLU A 214 13.71 -19.82 10.71
C GLU A 214 14.15 -20.90 9.70
N THR A 215 13.29 -21.90 9.46
CA THR A 215 13.58 -23.04 8.58
C THR A 215 12.75 -23.03 7.30
N VAL A 216 13.34 -23.57 6.23
CA VAL A 216 12.63 -23.79 4.97
C VAL A 216 11.75 -25.05 5.09
N VAL A 217 10.45 -24.87 4.93
CA VAL A 217 9.44 -25.93 5.03
C VAL A 217 9.20 -26.60 3.68
N ALA A 218 9.24 -25.82 2.59
CA ALA A 218 9.07 -26.34 1.24
C ALA A 218 9.80 -25.49 0.22
N VAL A 219 10.30 -26.12 -0.85
CA VAL A 219 10.88 -25.47 -2.02
C VAL A 219 10.23 -26.06 -3.26
N GLY A 220 9.85 -25.22 -4.20
CA GLY A 220 9.20 -25.65 -5.43
C GLY A 220 9.48 -24.71 -6.59
N HIS A 221 9.26 -25.20 -7.81
CA HIS A 221 9.35 -24.39 -9.03
C HIS A 221 8.11 -24.58 -9.90
N ASP A 222 8.09 -23.89 -11.03
CA ASP A 222 7.06 -24.07 -12.04
C ASP A 222 7.04 -25.51 -12.56
N CYS A 223 5.89 -26.17 -12.49
CA CYS A 223 5.70 -27.56 -12.92
C CYS A 223 4.57 -27.67 -13.96
N ARG A 224 4.41 -26.63 -14.82
CA ARG A 224 3.29 -26.54 -15.76
C ARG A 224 3.27 -27.57 -16.88
N ALA A 225 4.37 -28.28 -17.14
CA ALA A 225 4.33 -29.39 -18.09
C ALA A 225 3.36 -30.50 -17.66
N ASP A 226 3.08 -30.65 -16.37
CA ASP A 226 2.10 -31.63 -15.88
C ASP A 226 0.69 -31.04 -15.73
N HIS A 227 0.56 -29.77 -15.33
CA HIS A 227 -0.74 -29.12 -15.18
C HIS A 227 -0.63 -27.58 -15.25
N PRO A 228 -1.50 -26.88 -15.98
CA PRO A 228 -1.37 -25.44 -16.21
C PRO A 228 -1.42 -24.58 -14.94
N LEU A 229 -1.99 -25.09 -13.84
CA LEU A 229 -2.07 -24.37 -12.56
C LEU A 229 -0.89 -24.64 -11.62
N HIS A 230 0.09 -25.49 -11.99
CA HIS A 230 1.25 -25.80 -11.17
C HIS A 230 2.33 -24.71 -11.24
N HIS A 231 1.97 -23.49 -10.86
CA HIS A 231 2.91 -22.40 -10.65
C HIS A 231 3.71 -22.64 -9.37
N ALA A 232 4.93 -22.11 -9.28
CA ALA A 232 5.83 -22.32 -8.13
C ALA A 232 5.17 -22.09 -6.75
N ALA A 233 4.37 -21.02 -6.61
CA ALA A 233 3.65 -20.74 -5.36
C ALA A 233 2.61 -21.82 -5.03
N MET A 234 1.87 -22.32 -6.03
CA MET A 234 0.90 -23.41 -5.85
C MET A 234 1.59 -24.71 -5.48
N VAL A 235 2.72 -25.01 -6.14
CA VAL A 235 3.55 -26.17 -5.83
C VAL A 235 4.03 -26.10 -4.38
N CYS A 236 4.53 -24.95 -3.91
CA CYS A 236 4.92 -24.78 -2.51
C CYS A 236 3.75 -24.96 -1.52
N ILE A 237 2.57 -24.41 -1.81
CA ILE A 237 1.38 -24.61 -0.94
C ILE A 237 1.05 -26.10 -0.83
N ASP A 238 1.05 -26.83 -1.94
CA ASP A 238 0.75 -28.27 -1.94
C ASP A 238 1.85 -29.07 -1.23
N LEU A 239 3.12 -28.74 -1.43
CA LEU A 239 4.26 -29.36 -0.72
C LEU A 239 4.18 -29.14 0.81
N VAL A 240 3.76 -27.97 1.27
CA VAL A 240 3.48 -27.71 2.70
C VAL A 240 2.30 -28.56 3.18
N ALA A 241 1.23 -28.64 2.40
CA ALA A 241 0.11 -29.51 2.76
C ALA A 241 0.53 -30.98 2.83
N ARG A 242 1.42 -31.45 1.95
CA ARG A 242 2.00 -32.80 1.99
C ARG A 242 2.83 -33.04 3.24
N SER A 243 3.63 -32.07 3.68
CA SER A 243 4.40 -32.22 4.92
C SER A 243 3.49 -32.44 6.12
N GLN A 244 2.28 -31.87 6.08
CA GLN A 244 1.27 -31.96 7.13
C GLN A 244 0.31 -33.16 6.96
N GLY A 245 0.63 -34.11 6.08
CA GLY A 245 -0.20 -35.31 5.83
C GLY A 245 -1.39 -35.11 4.90
N GLY A 246 -1.52 -33.94 4.28
CA GLY A 246 -2.48 -33.63 3.21
C GLY A 246 -1.82 -33.60 1.82
N GLY A 247 -2.13 -32.56 1.05
CA GLY A 247 -1.66 -32.36 -0.32
C GLY A 247 -2.46 -33.17 -1.35
N CYS A 248 -2.63 -32.60 -2.55
CA CYS A 248 -3.38 -33.22 -3.64
C CYS A 248 -2.46 -33.83 -4.70
N TYR A 249 -1.28 -33.26 -4.90
CA TYR A 249 -0.41 -33.62 -6.03
C TYR A 249 0.88 -34.29 -5.57
N ARG A 250 1.58 -34.91 -6.52
CA ARG A 250 2.91 -35.49 -6.32
C ARG A 250 3.88 -34.87 -7.31
N PHE A 251 4.98 -34.36 -6.80
CA PHE A 251 6.04 -33.72 -7.59
C PHE A 251 7.31 -34.57 -7.66
N ASP A 252 7.18 -35.88 -7.48
CA ASP A 252 8.32 -36.80 -7.36
C ASP A 252 9.20 -36.85 -8.64
N ARG A 253 8.69 -36.35 -9.78
CA ARG A 253 9.42 -36.16 -11.05
C ARG A 253 10.35 -34.94 -11.04
N TYR A 254 10.23 -34.05 -10.06
CA TYR A 254 10.95 -32.79 -9.97
C TYR A 254 11.83 -32.80 -8.71
N PRO A 255 13.11 -33.19 -8.81
CA PRO A 255 13.99 -33.38 -7.65
C PRO A 255 14.16 -32.13 -6.78
N SER A 256 14.04 -30.94 -7.38
CA SER A 256 14.15 -29.65 -6.70
C SER A 256 12.85 -29.22 -5.99
N CYS A 257 11.74 -29.95 -6.19
CA CYS A 257 10.50 -29.76 -5.44
C CYS A 257 10.52 -30.67 -4.20
N SER A 258 10.69 -30.07 -3.03
CA SER A 258 10.87 -30.81 -1.77
C SER A 258 10.18 -30.13 -0.59
N PHE A 259 9.96 -30.89 0.48
CA PHE A 259 9.44 -30.39 1.75
C PHE A 259 10.12 -31.07 2.93
N THR A 260 10.14 -30.37 4.05
CA THR A 260 10.61 -30.89 5.34
C THR A 260 9.40 -31.37 6.13
N PRO A 261 9.35 -32.65 6.56
CA PRO A 261 8.30 -33.13 7.46
C PRO A 261 8.32 -32.33 8.77
N PRO A 262 7.15 -32.07 9.40
CA PRO A 262 7.10 -31.41 10.70
C PRO A 262 7.79 -32.27 11.76
N ASP A 263 8.39 -31.62 12.74
CA ASP A 263 8.96 -32.31 13.90
C ASP A 263 7.88 -33.11 14.64
N SER A 264 8.21 -34.34 15.01
CA SER A 264 7.29 -35.27 15.68
C SER A 264 6.87 -34.81 17.08
N ASP A 265 7.58 -33.83 17.66
CA ASP A 265 7.38 -33.34 19.03
C ASP A 265 6.36 -32.18 19.13
N VAL A 266 5.78 -31.72 18.02
CA VAL A 266 4.81 -30.61 18.03
C VAL A 266 3.39 -31.13 18.35
N THR A 267 2.84 -30.69 19.48
CA THR A 267 1.53 -31.15 20.00
C THR A 267 0.31 -30.63 19.23
N ALA A 268 0.48 -29.58 18.42
CA ALA A 268 -0.53 -29.02 17.54
C ALA A 268 -0.02 -28.99 16.09
N GLN A 269 -0.75 -29.63 15.17
CA GLN A 269 -0.37 -29.60 13.77
C GLN A 269 -0.55 -28.20 13.17
N PRO A 270 0.43 -27.67 12.42
CA PRO A 270 0.29 -26.40 11.72
C PRO A 270 -0.84 -26.48 10.68
N TYR A 271 -1.50 -25.34 10.41
CA TYR A 271 -2.60 -25.25 9.44
C TYR A 271 -2.09 -24.64 8.13
N ILE A 272 -1.75 -25.50 7.16
CA ILE A 272 -1.28 -25.13 5.81
C ILE A 272 -0.11 -24.12 5.91
N CYS A 273 -0.24 -22.92 5.36
CA CYS A 273 0.80 -21.90 5.33
C CYS A 273 0.55 -20.79 6.36
N THR A 274 -0.25 -21.05 7.40
CA THR A 274 -0.67 -20.01 8.34
C THR A 274 0.54 -19.37 9.02
N GLY A 275 0.73 -18.07 8.77
CA GLY A 275 1.83 -17.30 9.36
C GLY A 275 3.21 -17.56 8.73
N TYR A 276 3.30 -18.37 7.67
CA TYR A 276 4.56 -18.64 6.98
C TYR A 276 4.96 -17.51 6.03
N ASP A 277 6.24 -17.45 5.69
CA ASP A 277 6.78 -16.51 4.72
C ASP A 277 7.03 -17.21 3.38
N LEU A 278 6.57 -16.59 2.29
CA LEU A 278 6.88 -17.05 0.94
C LEU A 278 7.98 -16.17 0.33
N TYR A 279 9.10 -16.77 -0.06
CA TYR A 279 10.12 -16.16 -0.91
C TYR A 279 9.91 -16.66 -2.34
N VAL A 280 9.67 -15.77 -3.29
CA VAL A 280 9.36 -16.16 -4.68
C VAL A 280 10.10 -15.28 -5.68
N THR A 281 10.75 -15.91 -6.65
CA THR A 281 11.59 -15.21 -7.65
C THR A 281 10.81 -14.19 -8.48
N ARG A 282 9.58 -14.54 -8.90
CA ARG A 282 8.69 -13.71 -9.71
C ARG A 282 7.38 -13.42 -8.99
N GLU A 283 6.90 -12.18 -9.07
CA GLU A 283 5.65 -11.73 -8.44
C GLU A 283 4.49 -12.68 -8.81
N PRO A 284 3.77 -13.23 -7.82
CA PRO A 284 2.63 -14.11 -8.05
C PRO A 284 1.51 -13.46 -8.87
N CYS A 285 0.95 -14.23 -9.81
CA CYS A 285 -0.25 -13.84 -10.54
C CYS A 285 -1.50 -13.86 -9.63
N LEU A 286 -2.64 -13.39 -10.14
CA LEU A 286 -3.88 -13.27 -9.36
C LEU A 286 -4.36 -14.60 -8.75
N MET A 287 -4.23 -15.71 -9.49
CA MET A 287 -4.58 -17.04 -8.98
C MET A 287 -3.71 -17.42 -7.78
N CYS A 288 -2.38 -17.33 -7.93
CA CYS A 288 -1.44 -17.66 -6.86
C CYS A 288 -1.63 -16.74 -5.65
N ALA A 289 -1.87 -15.45 -5.89
CA ALA A 289 -2.10 -14.48 -4.84
C ALA A 289 -3.36 -14.82 -4.02
N MET A 290 -4.47 -15.19 -4.68
CA MET A 290 -5.70 -15.58 -3.98
C MET A 290 -5.54 -16.93 -3.24
N ALA A 291 -4.77 -17.87 -3.80
CA ALA A 291 -4.43 -19.10 -3.09
C ALA A 291 -3.66 -18.82 -1.79
N LEU A 292 -2.71 -17.87 -1.82
CA LEU A 292 -1.95 -17.47 -0.62
C LEU A 292 -2.82 -16.78 0.44
N VAL A 293 -3.83 -16.00 0.03
CA VAL A 293 -4.88 -15.48 0.93
C VAL A 293 -5.60 -16.63 1.62
N HIS A 294 -6.05 -17.63 0.86
CA HIS A 294 -6.76 -18.80 1.40
C HIS A 294 -5.89 -19.69 2.29
N SER A 295 -4.58 -19.75 2.02
CA SER A 295 -3.59 -20.47 2.83
C SER A 295 -3.13 -19.71 4.08
N ARG A 296 -3.68 -18.50 4.32
CA ARG A 296 -3.37 -17.62 5.45
C ARG A 296 -1.88 -17.29 5.62
N ILE A 297 -1.20 -17.06 4.49
CA ILE A 297 0.23 -16.68 4.47
C ILE A 297 0.53 -15.51 5.41
N GLY A 298 1.68 -15.50 6.06
CA GLY A 298 2.13 -14.41 6.95
C GLY A 298 2.73 -13.23 6.19
N ARG A 299 3.75 -13.50 5.36
CA ARG A 299 4.41 -12.47 4.53
C ARG A 299 4.84 -13.03 3.18
N ILE A 300 5.00 -12.14 2.20
CA ILE A 300 5.51 -12.49 0.89
C ILE A 300 6.70 -11.59 0.55
N PHE A 301 7.77 -12.20 0.05
CA PHE A 301 8.96 -11.55 -0.45
C PHE A 301 9.15 -11.98 -1.90
N TYR A 302 9.05 -11.03 -2.84
CA TYR A 302 9.32 -11.34 -4.24
C TYR A 302 10.51 -10.59 -4.81
N GLY A 303 11.22 -11.23 -5.74
CA GLY A 303 12.40 -10.66 -6.38
C GLY A 303 12.04 -9.62 -7.44
N THR A 304 11.35 -10.04 -8.49
CA THR A 304 10.96 -9.16 -9.60
C THR A 304 9.46 -9.20 -9.90
N GLY A 305 8.94 -8.10 -10.48
CA GLY A 305 7.55 -8.01 -10.92
C GLY A 305 7.22 -8.90 -12.11
N SER A 306 5.93 -9.12 -12.35
CA SER A 306 5.37 -9.87 -13.49
C SER A 306 4.24 -9.08 -14.15
N ALA A 307 4.02 -9.28 -15.45
CA ALA A 307 3.00 -8.54 -16.21
C ALA A 307 1.57 -8.77 -15.68
N ASP A 308 1.33 -9.94 -15.09
CA ASP A 308 0.08 -10.38 -14.46
C ASP A 308 0.14 -10.35 -12.92
N GLY A 309 1.16 -9.69 -12.36
CA GLY A 309 1.45 -9.64 -10.93
C GLY A 309 0.34 -8.99 -10.12
N ALA A 310 -0.04 -9.64 -9.01
CA ALA A 310 -1.23 -9.28 -8.24
C ALA A 310 -0.96 -8.60 -6.90
N PHE A 311 0.30 -8.26 -6.59
CA PHE A 311 0.63 -7.57 -5.35
C PHE A 311 1.08 -6.13 -5.53
N GLY A 312 1.75 -5.79 -6.63
CA GLY A 312 2.20 -4.43 -6.90
C GLY A 312 2.45 -4.08 -8.36
N THR A 313 2.27 -5.01 -9.31
CA THR A 313 2.33 -4.67 -10.75
C THR A 313 0.98 -4.29 -11.31
N LYS A 314 0.00 -5.20 -11.35
CA LYS A 314 -1.34 -4.95 -11.91
C LYS A 314 -2.41 -4.76 -10.84
N TYR A 315 -2.29 -5.50 -9.74
CA TYR A 315 -3.21 -5.43 -8.62
C TYR A 315 -2.45 -5.25 -7.31
N LYS A 316 -3.18 -4.93 -6.25
CA LYS A 316 -2.70 -4.95 -4.86
C LYS A 316 -3.68 -5.77 -4.03
N LEU A 317 -3.71 -7.08 -4.30
CA LEU A 317 -4.70 -7.98 -3.72
C LEU A 317 -4.61 -8.00 -2.18
N HIS A 318 -3.39 -7.98 -1.65
CA HIS A 318 -3.13 -8.00 -0.20
C HIS A 318 -3.66 -6.77 0.54
N SER A 319 -3.91 -5.66 -0.16
CA SER A 319 -4.47 -4.43 0.44
C SER A 319 -5.99 -4.28 0.26
N GLN A 320 -6.68 -5.27 -0.32
CA GLN A 320 -8.13 -5.18 -0.52
C GLN A 320 -8.89 -5.34 0.79
N LYS A 321 -9.70 -4.33 1.14
CA LYS A 321 -10.42 -4.27 2.43
C LYS A 321 -11.50 -5.36 2.56
N ASP A 322 -12.05 -5.85 1.46
CA ASP A 322 -13.12 -6.85 1.46
C ASP A 322 -12.63 -8.29 1.65
N LEU A 323 -11.30 -8.52 1.56
CA LEU A 323 -10.73 -9.83 1.87
C LEU A 323 -10.65 -10.03 3.39
N ASN A 324 -10.74 -11.28 3.85
CA ASN A 324 -10.78 -11.61 5.28
C ASN A 324 -9.40 -11.81 5.93
N HIS A 325 -8.35 -12.03 5.14
CA HIS A 325 -6.99 -12.25 5.61
C HIS A 325 -6.07 -11.08 5.22
N ARG A 326 -5.10 -10.76 6.08
CA ARG A 326 -4.14 -9.65 5.90
C ARG A 326 -2.73 -10.16 6.08
N PHE A 327 -1.84 -9.72 5.19
CA PHE A 327 -0.43 -10.08 5.20
C PHE A 327 0.39 -8.99 4.52
N GLU A 328 1.68 -8.99 4.82
CA GLU A 328 2.62 -8.02 4.28
C GLU A 328 3.27 -8.54 2.99
N VAL A 329 3.54 -7.63 2.07
CA VAL A 329 4.25 -7.97 0.83
C VAL A 329 5.43 -7.04 0.66
N TYR A 330 6.57 -7.62 0.34
CA TYR A 330 7.83 -6.94 0.10
C TYR A 330 8.38 -7.32 -1.27
N LYS A 331 8.99 -6.34 -1.94
CA LYS A 331 9.54 -6.48 -3.29
C LYS A 331 11.04 -6.16 -3.31
N GLY A 332 11.75 -6.76 -4.26
CA GLY A 332 13.15 -6.43 -4.57
C GLY A 332 14.19 -7.33 -3.91
N VAL A 333 13.80 -8.41 -3.23
CA VAL A 333 14.73 -9.35 -2.60
C VAL A 333 15.49 -10.12 -3.69
N LEU A 334 16.80 -9.91 -3.80
CA LEU A 334 17.62 -10.41 -4.93
C LEU A 334 17.01 -10.08 -6.31
N GLY A 335 16.46 -8.88 -6.46
CA GLY A 335 15.71 -8.50 -7.65
C GLY A 335 16.48 -8.62 -8.96
N ARG A 336 17.80 -8.36 -8.95
CA ARG A 336 18.66 -8.51 -10.14
C ARG A 336 18.81 -9.96 -10.57
N GLN A 337 19.17 -10.85 -9.65
CA GLN A 337 19.30 -12.28 -9.89
C GLN A 337 17.98 -12.86 -10.39
N CYS A 338 16.86 -12.43 -9.80
CA CYS A 338 15.53 -12.87 -10.22
C CYS A 338 15.13 -12.33 -11.61
N GLU A 339 15.61 -11.15 -12.01
CA GLU A 339 15.38 -10.61 -13.36
C GLU A 339 16.22 -11.35 -14.41
N GLU A 340 17.44 -11.76 -14.06
CA GLU A 340 18.33 -12.53 -14.94
C GLU A 340 17.74 -13.91 -15.29
N LEU A 341 16.92 -14.50 -14.41
CA LEU A 341 16.19 -15.75 -14.70
C LEU A 341 15.25 -15.64 -15.91
N LYS A 342 14.70 -14.44 -16.19
CA LYS A 342 13.76 -14.20 -17.30
C LYS A 342 14.43 -14.17 -18.67
N LYS A 343 15.76 -14.02 -18.73
CA LYS A 343 16.52 -13.99 -19.98
C LYS A 343 16.73 -15.39 -20.53
#